data_AF-A0A941LEK0-F1
#
_entry.id   AF-A0A941LEK0-F1
#
_cell.length_a   1.000
_cell.length_b   1.000
_cell.length_c   1.000
_cell.angle_alpha   90.00
_cell.angle_beta   90.00
_cell.angle_gamma   90.00
#
_symmetry.space_group_name_H-M   'P 1'
#
loop_
_entity.id
_entity.type
_entity.pdbx_description
1 polymer ?
#
loop_
_entity_poly.entity_id
_entity_poly.type
_entity_poly.pdbx_seq_one_letter_code
_entity_poly.pdbx_strand_id
1 'polypeptide(L)'
;MMTPGVVQIPGDVSVSEAALLLDREQMPCLLIKDGEATFGIMTSGDIVKKVVAQGLEPHDVAVRSIMSKPVHSVECDQILDDATNMMASTGASLLIVTKQGQPVGILTARDLALAPKRCDTCLPATVRVTNGEGEGAKHTATIRQLSHVGAFIESRTLLLPGTTIVLSFMLPGMDVSFSVRGTILNSSYEPEFHEDRGMIGTYPGVDIQFASLPASDESKIRAWVLQNLPRATDLP
;
A
#
# COMPACT_ATOMS: atom_id res chain seq x y z
N MET A 1 -0.49 -4.66 2.95
CA MET A 1 0.60 -5.50 3.49
C MET A 1 1.64 -4.58 4.07
N MET A 2 2.10 -4.82 5.29
CA MET A 2 3.25 -4.15 5.90
C MET A 2 3.81 -5.06 6.99
N THR A 3 5.08 -4.88 7.34
CA THR A 3 5.62 -5.46 8.57
C THR A 3 5.17 -4.56 9.73
N PRO A 4 4.34 -5.05 10.68
CA PRO A 4 3.85 -4.23 11.77
C PRO A 4 4.97 -3.94 12.78
N GLY A 5 4.97 -2.73 13.32
CA GLY A 5 5.99 -2.28 14.26
C GLY A 5 7.23 -1.73 13.58
N VAL A 6 7.92 -0.84 14.30
CA VAL A 6 9.19 -0.26 13.89
C VAL A 6 10.11 -0.28 15.09
N VAL A 7 11.23 -0.99 14.99
CA VAL A 7 12.23 -1.02 16.06
C VAL A 7 13.04 0.28 16.00
N GLN A 8 12.96 1.06 17.08
CA GLN A 8 13.67 2.32 17.23
C GLN A 8 14.88 2.16 18.15
N ILE A 9 16.04 2.66 17.72
CA ILE A 9 17.27 2.64 18.52
C ILE A 9 17.98 4.01 18.54
N PRO A 10 18.74 4.33 19.60
CA PRO A 10 19.58 5.52 19.64
C PRO A 10 20.73 5.50 18.61
N GLY A 11 21.14 6.68 18.16
CA GLY A 11 22.20 6.84 17.16
C GLY A 11 23.62 6.48 17.61
N ASP A 12 23.89 6.44 18.90
CA ASP A 12 25.17 6.02 19.52
C ASP A 12 25.34 4.51 19.65
N VAL A 13 24.29 3.71 19.41
CA VAL A 13 24.39 2.25 19.41
C VAL A 13 25.42 1.79 18.37
N SER A 14 26.20 0.76 18.70
CA SER A 14 27.19 0.22 17.76
C SER A 14 26.51 -0.49 16.59
N VAL A 15 27.17 -0.54 15.44
CA VAL A 15 26.65 -1.30 14.29
C VAL A 15 26.54 -2.79 14.64
N SER A 16 27.42 -3.31 15.49
CA SER A 16 27.35 -4.71 15.95
C SER A 16 26.06 -5.03 16.73
N GLU A 17 25.69 -4.19 17.69
CA GLU A 17 24.45 -4.36 18.47
C GLU A 17 23.21 -4.17 17.60
N ALA A 18 23.27 -3.19 16.69
CA ALA A 18 22.18 -2.93 15.76
C ALA A 18 21.99 -4.10 14.76
N ALA A 19 23.08 -4.75 14.32
CA ALA A 19 23.01 -5.95 13.50
C ALA A 19 22.33 -7.12 14.24
N LEU A 20 22.64 -7.30 15.53
CA LEU A 20 21.98 -8.31 16.37
C LEU A 20 20.47 -8.04 16.51
N LEU A 21 20.07 -6.78 16.62
CA LEU A 21 18.64 -6.41 16.68
C LEU A 21 17.92 -6.67 15.36
N LEU A 22 18.55 -6.38 14.21
CA LEU A 22 17.97 -6.71 12.91
C LEU A 22 17.68 -8.21 12.77
N ASP A 23 18.64 -9.06 13.16
CA ASP A 23 18.52 -10.51 13.06
C ASP A 23 17.51 -11.06 14.08
N ARG A 24 17.62 -10.65 15.35
CA ARG A 24 16.75 -11.12 16.43
C ARG A 24 15.29 -10.77 16.19
N GLU A 25 15.02 -9.53 15.79
CA GLU A 25 13.66 -9.04 15.59
C GLU A 25 13.13 -9.34 14.19
N GLN A 26 13.95 -9.93 13.31
CA GLN A 26 13.61 -10.22 11.91
C GLN A 26 13.07 -8.98 11.17
N MET A 27 13.63 -7.82 11.47
CA MET A 27 13.18 -6.54 10.92
C MET A 27 14.00 -6.17 9.68
N PRO A 28 13.35 -5.65 8.62
CA PRO A 28 14.07 -5.27 7.39
C PRO A 28 14.95 -4.03 7.59
N CYS A 29 14.66 -3.19 8.59
CA CYS A 29 15.45 -2.02 8.94
C CYS A 29 15.24 -1.61 10.40
N LEU A 30 16.14 -0.77 10.92
CA LEU A 30 15.98 -0.06 12.20
C LEU A 30 15.76 1.43 11.95
N LEU A 31 14.89 2.02 12.75
CA LEU A 31 14.68 3.46 12.80
C LEU A 31 15.63 4.06 13.85
N ILE A 32 16.58 4.86 13.39
CA ILE A 32 17.63 5.44 14.22
C ILE A 32 17.19 6.82 14.67
N LYS A 33 17.19 7.07 15.98
CA LYS A 33 16.92 8.38 16.57
C LYS A 33 18.23 9.07 16.94
N ASP A 34 18.47 10.24 16.35
CA ASP A 34 19.72 11.02 16.49
C ASP A 34 19.42 12.44 16.98
N GLY A 35 19.07 12.54 18.27
CA GLY A 35 18.59 13.79 18.89
C GLY A 35 17.06 13.84 19.01
N GLU A 36 16.51 15.04 19.18
CA GLU A 36 15.09 15.25 19.47
C GLU A 36 14.18 14.94 18.27
N ALA A 37 14.52 15.48 17.08
CA ALA A 37 13.67 15.45 15.89
C ALA A 37 14.34 14.88 14.64
N THR A 38 15.54 14.31 14.77
CA THR A 38 16.25 13.72 13.63
C THR A 38 16.12 12.22 13.65
N PHE A 39 15.59 11.68 12.57
CA PHE A 39 15.51 10.24 12.34
C PHE A 39 16.31 9.86 11.10
N GLY A 40 16.80 8.63 11.09
CA GLY A 40 17.39 7.99 9.92
C GLY A 40 17.06 6.50 9.90
N ILE A 41 17.37 5.84 8.78
CA ILE A 41 17.15 4.40 8.65
C ILE A 41 18.49 3.69 8.50
N MET A 42 18.61 2.52 9.12
CA MET A 42 19.71 1.60 8.85
C MET A 42 19.16 0.24 8.39
N THR A 43 19.71 -0.26 7.29
CA THR A 43 19.43 -1.60 6.74
C THR A 43 20.65 -2.50 6.83
N SER A 44 20.48 -3.82 6.66
CA SER A 44 21.62 -4.73 6.50
C SER A 44 22.51 -4.36 5.31
N GLY A 45 21.94 -3.78 4.25
CA GLY A 45 22.68 -3.24 3.11
C GLY A 45 23.61 -2.08 3.46
N ASP A 46 23.22 -1.23 4.41
CA ASP A 46 24.07 -0.15 4.92
C ASP A 46 25.29 -0.70 5.65
N ILE A 47 25.11 -1.75 6.47
CA ILE A 47 26.20 -2.43 7.18
C ILE A 47 27.22 -2.97 6.16
N VAL A 48 26.74 -3.67 5.13
CA VAL A 48 27.63 -4.22 4.09
C VAL A 48 28.37 -3.11 3.35
N LYS A 49 27.67 -2.06 2.88
CA LYS A 49 28.24 -1.03 2.01
C LYS A 49 29.10 0.00 2.74
N LYS A 50 28.71 0.39 3.95
CA LYS A 50 29.29 1.52 4.70
C LYS A 50 30.24 1.08 5.81
N VAL A 51 30.21 -0.19 6.23
CA VAL A 51 31.10 -0.72 7.29
C VAL A 51 32.00 -1.80 6.70
N VAL A 52 31.43 -2.94 6.28
CA VAL A 52 32.21 -4.10 5.84
C VAL A 52 33.05 -3.77 4.60
N ALA A 53 32.45 -3.17 3.57
CA ALA A 53 33.16 -2.80 2.35
C ALA A 53 34.22 -1.69 2.57
N GLN A 54 34.14 -0.97 3.69
CA GLN A 54 35.12 0.06 4.06
C GLN A 54 36.23 -0.50 4.97
N GLY A 55 36.18 -1.78 5.35
CA GLY A 55 37.12 -2.39 6.29
C GLY A 55 37.03 -1.82 7.70
N LEU A 56 35.86 -1.28 8.08
CA LEU A 56 35.62 -0.75 9.41
C LEU A 56 35.16 -1.84 10.37
N GLU A 57 35.55 -1.70 11.64
CA GLU A 57 35.14 -2.60 12.70
C GLU A 57 33.72 -2.26 13.21
N PRO A 58 32.72 -3.17 13.11
CA PRO A 58 31.32 -2.85 13.43
C PRO A 58 31.06 -2.45 14.89
N HIS A 59 31.95 -2.82 15.80
CA HIS A 59 31.84 -2.47 17.22
C HIS A 59 32.28 -1.03 17.51
N ASP A 60 33.15 -0.46 16.68
CA ASP A 60 33.69 0.90 16.83
C ASP A 60 32.87 1.95 16.06
N VAL A 61 31.99 1.51 15.16
CA VAL A 61 31.15 2.39 14.34
C VAL A 61 29.79 2.56 15.00
N ALA A 62 29.38 3.81 15.22
CA ALA A 62 28.03 4.14 15.69
C ALA A 62 27.03 4.19 14.53
N VAL A 63 25.81 3.70 14.73
CA VAL A 63 24.77 3.64 13.68
C VAL A 63 24.41 5.00 13.09
N ARG A 64 24.55 6.10 13.87
CA ARG A 64 24.31 7.46 13.36
C ARG A 64 25.21 7.86 12.19
N SER A 65 26.39 7.25 12.09
CA SER A 65 27.36 7.56 11.03
C SER A 65 27.03 6.87 9.71
N ILE A 66 26.27 5.77 9.77
CA ILE A 66 25.92 4.98 8.58
C ILE A 66 24.44 5.06 8.19
N MET A 67 23.57 5.61 9.05
CA MET A 67 22.14 5.75 8.74
C MET A 67 21.91 6.64 7.52
N SER A 68 20.87 6.34 6.77
CA SER A 68 20.41 7.13 5.63
C SER A 68 19.35 8.15 6.07
N LYS A 69 19.43 9.37 5.53
CA LYS A 69 18.51 10.49 5.74
C LYS A 69 18.17 11.12 4.38
N PRO A 70 16.95 11.69 4.19
CA PRO A 70 15.82 11.68 5.12
C PRO A 70 15.12 10.31 5.20
N VAL A 71 14.32 10.11 6.24
CA VAL A 71 13.41 8.96 6.35
C VAL A 71 12.25 9.19 5.40
N HIS A 72 12.09 8.32 4.40
CA HIS A 72 10.91 8.34 3.54
C HIS A 72 9.77 7.59 4.23
N SER A 73 8.60 8.21 4.29
CA SER A 73 7.42 7.67 4.95
C SER A 73 6.15 7.87 4.13
N VAL A 74 5.18 7.01 4.37
CA VAL A 74 3.86 7.00 3.75
C VAL A 74 2.79 6.86 4.84
N GLU A 75 1.70 7.61 4.78
CA GLU A 75 0.60 7.41 5.73
C GLU A 75 -0.14 6.10 5.44
N CYS A 76 -0.63 5.43 6.48
CA CYS A 76 -1.22 4.10 6.40
C CYS A 76 -2.52 4.03 5.57
N ASP A 77 -3.10 5.19 5.27
CA ASP A 77 -4.33 5.36 4.52
C ASP A 77 -4.11 5.88 3.10
N GLN A 78 -2.86 6.11 2.69
CA GLN A 78 -2.50 6.43 1.31
C GLN A 78 -2.55 5.18 0.40
N ILE A 79 -2.75 5.42 -0.89
CA ILE A 79 -2.85 4.35 -1.89
C ILE A 79 -1.47 3.70 -2.15
N LEU A 80 -1.47 2.40 -2.47
CA LEU A 80 -0.23 1.64 -2.70
C LEU A 80 0.58 2.14 -3.91
N ASP A 81 -0.08 2.76 -4.88
CA ASP A 81 0.57 3.31 -6.07
C ASP A 81 1.47 4.50 -5.69
N ASP A 82 1.07 5.33 -4.73
CA ASP A 82 1.89 6.45 -4.23
C ASP A 82 3.17 5.94 -3.56
N ALA A 83 3.06 4.88 -2.76
CA ALA A 83 4.23 4.23 -2.16
C ALA A 83 5.17 3.68 -3.25
N THR A 84 4.63 3.10 -4.31
CA THR A 84 5.40 2.57 -5.44
C THR A 84 6.13 3.70 -6.18
N ASN A 85 5.43 4.79 -6.48
CA ASN A 85 5.99 5.97 -7.13
C ASN A 85 7.06 6.66 -6.27
N MET A 86 6.85 6.73 -4.95
CA MET A 86 7.82 7.26 -4.00
C MET A 86 9.09 6.40 -3.98
N MET A 87 8.97 5.06 -3.88
CA MET A 87 10.14 4.17 -3.95
C MET A 87 10.88 4.28 -5.28
N ALA A 88 10.16 4.38 -6.41
CA ALA A 88 10.76 4.50 -7.73
C ALA A 88 11.50 5.83 -7.92
N SER A 89 10.93 6.94 -7.48
CA SER A 89 11.51 8.28 -7.62
C SER A 89 12.69 8.54 -6.67
N THR A 90 12.62 8.02 -5.44
CA THR A 90 13.68 8.19 -4.43
C THR A 90 14.79 7.13 -4.53
N GLY A 91 14.52 6.01 -5.18
CA GLY A 91 15.37 4.82 -5.15
C GLY A 91 15.35 4.08 -3.81
N ALA A 92 14.45 4.46 -2.89
CA ALA A 92 14.30 3.79 -1.61
C ALA A 92 13.67 2.41 -1.80
N SER A 93 14.25 1.37 -1.18
CA SER A 93 13.71 0.02 -1.21
C SER A 93 12.69 -0.26 -0.10
N LEU A 94 12.45 0.72 0.77
CA LEU A 94 11.51 0.64 1.88
C LEU A 94 11.01 2.05 2.27
N LEU A 95 9.83 2.09 2.87
CA LEU A 95 9.18 3.26 3.44
C LEU A 95 8.71 2.96 4.86
N ILE A 96 8.80 3.95 5.76
CA ILE A 96 8.15 3.88 7.06
C ILE A 96 6.66 4.17 6.89
N VAL A 97 5.81 3.27 7.37
CA VAL A 97 4.37 3.50 7.41
C VAL A 97 4.04 4.28 8.67
N THR A 98 3.40 5.43 8.52
CA THR A 98 2.94 6.28 9.62
C THR A 98 1.43 6.24 9.77
N LYS A 99 0.94 6.51 10.97
CA LYS A 99 -0.47 6.78 11.26
C LYS A 99 -0.54 8.02 12.11
N GLN A 100 -1.13 9.10 11.57
CA GLN A 100 -1.15 10.40 12.24
C GLN A 100 0.27 10.87 12.59
N GLY A 101 1.23 10.66 11.67
CA GLY A 101 2.64 10.98 11.86
C GLY A 101 3.42 10.07 12.81
N GLN A 102 2.79 9.05 13.42
CA GLN A 102 3.49 8.09 14.27
C GLN A 102 3.89 6.84 13.47
N PRO A 103 5.14 6.36 13.55
CA PRO A 103 5.57 5.16 12.84
C PRO A 103 4.86 3.92 13.38
N VAL A 104 4.14 3.21 12.50
CA VAL A 104 3.35 2.01 12.84
C VAL A 104 3.81 0.75 12.11
N GLY A 105 4.62 0.87 11.07
CA GLY A 105 5.13 -0.29 10.34
C GLY A 105 6.15 0.07 9.27
N ILE A 106 6.56 -0.95 8.52
CA ILE A 106 7.52 -0.84 7.43
C ILE A 106 6.90 -1.47 6.17
N LEU A 107 7.02 -0.75 5.05
CA LEU A 107 6.61 -1.20 3.73
C LEU A 107 7.84 -1.36 2.85
N THR A 108 8.09 -2.56 2.32
CA THR A 108 9.25 -2.83 1.46
C THR A 108 8.85 -2.96 -0.01
N ALA A 109 9.80 -2.78 -0.92
CA ALA A 109 9.59 -3.05 -2.35
C ALA A 109 9.16 -4.51 -2.60
N ARG A 110 9.59 -5.45 -1.74
CA ARG A 110 9.14 -6.83 -1.78
C ARG A 110 7.65 -6.96 -1.43
N ASP A 111 7.19 -6.24 -0.42
CA ASP A 111 5.77 -6.22 -0.04
C ASP A 111 4.91 -5.67 -1.18
N LEU A 112 5.38 -4.64 -1.88
CA LEU A 112 4.75 -4.10 -3.08
C LEU A 112 4.77 -5.09 -4.24
N ALA A 113 5.89 -5.78 -4.48
CA ALA A 113 6.00 -6.78 -5.55
C ALA A 113 5.08 -8.00 -5.31
N LEU A 114 4.86 -8.36 -4.05
CA LEU A 114 3.94 -9.41 -3.64
C LEU A 114 2.48 -8.91 -3.52
N ALA A 115 2.25 -7.60 -3.63
CA ALA A 115 0.91 -7.05 -3.57
C ALA A 115 0.06 -7.58 -4.74
N PRO A 116 -1.20 -7.94 -4.49
CA PRO A 116 -2.10 -8.35 -5.55
C PRO A 116 -2.21 -7.29 -6.63
N LYS A 117 -1.74 -7.63 -7.83
CA LYS A 117 -1.80 -6.72 -8.97
C LYS A 117 -3.25 -6.38 -9.29
N ARG A 118 -3.48 -5.11 -9.60
CA ARG A 118 -4.76 -4.59 -10.10
C ARG A 118 -4.63 -4.32 -11.59
N CYS A 119 -5.65 -4.67 -12.36
CA CYS A 119 -5.77 -4.24 -13.75
C CYS A 119 -6.76 -3.08 -13.85
N ASP A 120 -6.49 -2.13 -14.73
CA ASP A 120 -7.44 -1.07 -15.07
C ASP A 120 -8.62 -1.65 -15.86
N THR A 121 -9.81 -1.12 -15.59
CA THR A 121 -11.04 -1.60 -16.20
C THR A 121 -12.15 -0.55 -16.17
N CYS A 122 -13.30 -0.89 -16.75
CA CYS A 122 -14.51 -0.08 -16.75
C CYS A 122 -15.72 -1.00 -16.62
N LEU A 123 -15.74 -1.84 -15.58
CA LEU A 123 -16.81 -2.81 -15.41
C LEU A 123 -18.01 -2.16 -14.72
N PRO A 124 -19.22 -2.27 -15.29
CA PRO A 124 -20.41 -1.89 -14.57
C PRO A 124 -20.60 -2.83 -13.37
N ALA A 125 -20.88 -2.25 -12.20
CA ALA A 125 -21.12 -2.98 -10.98
C ALA A 125 -22.31 -2.41 -10.21
N THR A 126 -22.89 -3.25 -9.37
CA THR A 126 -23.91 -2.85 -8.38
C THR A 126 -23.35 -3.07 -6.99
N VAL A 127 -23.38 -2.01 -6.17
CA VAL A 127 -23.04 -2.05 -4.75
C VAL A 127 -24.32 -2.17 -3.95
N ARG A 128 -24.42 -3.17 -3.07
CA ARG A 128 -25.48 -3.27 -2.08
C ARG A 128 -24.90 -3.08 -0.68
N VAL A 129 -25.41 -2.11 0.07
CA VAL A 129 -24.99 -1.92 1.47
C VAL A 129 -25.62 -3.01 2.34
N THR A 130 -24.80 -3.66 3.16
CA THR A 130 -25.22 -4.77 4.03
C THR A 130 -25.10 -4.47 5.53
N ASN A 131 -24.38 -3.42 5.89
CA ASN A 131 -24.27 -2.93 7.25
C ASN A 131 -23.76 -1.47 7.21
N GLY A 132 -24.36 -0.59 8.01
CA GLY A 132 -24.06 0.84 8.06
C GLY A 132 -25.23 1.71 7.62
N GLU A 133 -24.99 3.02 7.47
CA GLU A 133 -25.99 3.95 6.95
C GLU A 133 -26.38 3.57 5.51
N GLY A 134 -27.68 3.47 5.23
CA GLY A 134 -28.19 3.05 3.93
C GLY A 134 -28.29 1.54 3.71
N GLU A 135 -28.33 0.72 4.78
CA GLU A 135 -28.51 -0.74 4.67
C GLU A 135 -29.67 -1.12 3.73
N GLY A 136 -29.39 -2.07 2.83
CA GLY A 136 -30.33 -2.53 1.81
C GLY A 136 -30.37 -1.68 0.54
N ALA A 137 -29.81 -0.48 0.55
CA ALA A 137 -29.73 0.37 -0.63
C ALA A 137 -28.83 -0.27 -1.71
N LYS A 138 -29.21 -0.04 -2.97
CA LYS A 138 -28.47 -0.48 -4.15
C LYS A 138 -28.02 0.74 -4.93
N HIS A 139 -26.73 0.77 -5.24
CA HIS A 139 -26.08 1.86 -5.95
C HIS A 139 -25.39 1.29 -7.19
N THR A 140 -25.42 2.05 -8.28
CA THR A 140 -24.60 1.75 -9.45
C THR A 140 -23.21 2.32 -9.26
N ALA A 141 -22.21 1.56 -9.67
CA ALA A 141 -20.81 1.94 -9.61
C ALA A 141 -20.06 1.41 -10.84
N THR A 142 -18.89 1.97 -11.09
CA THR A 142 -17.97 1.48 -12.12
C THR A 142 -16.71 1.00 -11.45
N ILE A 143 -16.32 -0.25 -11.67
CA ILE A 143 -15.02 -0.75 -11.25
C ILE A 143 -13.97 -0.18 -12.21
N ARG A 144 -13.03 0.58 -11.66
CA ARG A 144 -11.93 1.19 -12.40
C ARG A 144 -10.64 0.40 -12.26
N GLN A 145 -10.45 -0.27 -11.12
CA GLN A 145 -9.36 -1.22 -10.92
C GLN A 145 -9.86 -2.47 -10.21
N LEU A 146 -9.36 -3.64 -10.61
CA LEU A 146 -9.77 -4.93 -10.04
C LEU A 146 -8.58 -5.84 -9.73
N SER A 147 -8.63 -6.49 -8.57
CA SER A 147 -7.80 -7.64 -8.20
C SER A 147 -8.68 -8.74 -7.56
N HIS A 148 -8.09 -9.90 -7.27
CA HIS A 148 -8.77 -10.96 -6.52
C HIS A 148 -8.96 -10.65 -5.02
N VAL A 149 -8.34 -9.58 -4.49
CA VAL A 149 -8.46 -9.20 -3.07
C VAL A 149 -9.24 -7.90 -2.86
N GLY A 150 -9.63 -7.20 -3.92
CA GLY A 150 -10.25 -5.89 -3.81
C GLY A 150 -10.43 -5.18 -5.15
N ALA A 151 -11.14 -4.06 -5.11
CA ALA A 151 -11.46 -3.23 -6.27
C ALA A 151 -11.47 -1.75 -5.90
N PHE A 152 -11.08 -0.89 -6.85
CA PHE A 152 -11.33 0.54 -6.79
C PHE A 152 -12.54 0.87 -7.66
N ILE A 153 -13.52 1.56 -7.09
CA ILE A 153 -14.78 1.90 -7.76
C ILE A 153 -15.03 3.40 -7.78
N GLU A 154 -15.69 3.87 -8.83
CA GLU A 154 -16.32 5.19 -8.88
C GLU A 154 -17.82 5.04 -8.63
N SER A 155 -18.35 5.81 -7.69
CA SER A 155 -19.77 5.78 -7.32
C SER A 155 -20.33 7.20 -7.24
N ARG A 156 -21.58 7.38 -7.71
CA ARG A 156 -22.32 8.64 -7.53
C ARG A 156 -22.82 8.84 -6.11
N THR A 157 -22.87 7.78 -5.33
CA THR A 157 -23.31 7.81 -3.93
C THR A 157 -22.09 7.77 -3.02
N LEU A 158 -22.12 8.59 -1.97
CA LEU A 158 -21.13 8.58 -0.91
C LEU A 158 -21.20 7.23 -0.17
N LEU A 159 -20.07 6.52 -0.13
CA LEU A 159 -19.91 5.27 0.61
C LEU A 159 -18.88 5.51 1.71
N LEU A 160 -19.30 5.34 2.97
CA LEU A 160 -18.47 5.67 4.12
C LEU A 160 -17.45 4.55 4.42
N PRO A 161 -16.20 4.89 4.82
CA PRO A 161 -15.23 3.92 5.32
C PRO A 161 -15.78 3.03 6.43
N GLY A 162 -15.44 1.75 6.42
CA GLY A 162 -15.93 0.74 7.37
C GLY A 162 -17.28 0.10 7.02
N THR A 163 -18.01 0.66 6.03
CA THR A 163 -19.28 0.09 5.55
C THR A 163 -19.05 -1.28 4.90
N THR A 164 -19.85 -2.28 5.26
CA THR A 164 -19.81 -3.60 4.61
C THR A 164 -20.79 -3.64 3.45
N ILE A 165 -20.32 -4.06 2.29
CA ILE A 165 -21.08 -4.08 1.04
C ILE A 165 -21.01 -5.45 0.35
N VAL A 166 -21.91 -5.67 -0.60
CA VAL A 166 -21.80 -6.71 -1.63
C VAL A 166 -21.66 -6.03 -2.98
N LEU A 167 -20.51 -6.23 -3.62
CA LEU A 167 -20.21 -5.76 -4.97
C LEU A 167 -20.57 -6.86 -5.96
N SER A 168 -21.47 -6.57 -6.90
CA SER A 168 -21.87 -7.52 -7.95
C SER A 168 -21.47 -7.01 -9.33
N PHE A 169 -20.79 -7.85 -10.11
CA PHE A 169 -20.25 -7.48 -11.43
C PHE A 169 -20.09 -8.72 -12.32
N MET A 170 -19.89 -8.50 -13.62
CA MET A 170 -19.56 -9.54 -14.60
C MET A 170 -18.21 -9.24 -15.23
N LEU A 171 -17.45 -10.29 -15.52
CA LEU A 171 -16.17 -10.17 -16.23
C LEU A 171 -16.40 -10.39 -17.73
N PRO A 172 -15.89 -9.51 -18.61
CA PRO A 172 -15.96 -9.69 -20.06
C PRO A 172 -15.38 -11.04 -20.48
N GLY A 173 -16.12 -11.76 -21.33
CA GLY A 173 -15.75 -13.11 -21.78
C GLY A 173 -16.14 -14.22 -20.80
N MET A 174 -16.83 -13.90 -19.70
CA MET A 174 -17.35 -14.87 -18.74
C MET A 174 -18.87 -14.73 -18.60
N ASP A 175 -19.62 -15.80 -18.82
CA ASP A 175 -21.08 -15.86 -18.59
C ASP A 175 -21.41 -16.12 -17.10
N VAL A 176 -20.65 -15.52 -16.20
CA VAL A 176 -20.80 -15.70 -14.75
C VAL A 176 -20.83 -14.35 -14.07
N SER A 177 -21.84 -14.15 -13.22
CA SER A 177 -21.93 -13.01 -12.31
C SER A 177 -21.17 -13.32 -11.02
N PHE A 178 -20.35 -12.38 -10.58
CA PHE A 178 -19.65 -12.43 -9.31
C PHE A 178 -20.37 -11.54 -8.30
N SER A 179 -20.56 -12.04 -7.08
CA SER A 179 -21.07 -11.26 -5.95
C SER A 179 -20.13 -11.41 -4.77
N VAL A 180 -19.38 -10.35 -4.49
CA VAL A 180 -18.28 -10.36 -3.54
C VAL A 180 -18.61 -9.47 -2.36
N ARG A 181 -18.54 -10.01 -1.14
CA ARG A 181 -18.61 -9.18 0.07
C ARG A 181 -17.31 -8.42 0.22
N GLY A 182 -17.39 -7.15 0.59
CA GLY A 182 -16.21 -6.35 0.90
C GLY A 182 -16.48 -5.27 1.93
N THR A 183 -15.40 -4.66 2.39
CA THR A 183 -15.42 -3.52 3.29
C THR A 183 -14.89 -2.30 2.55
N ILE A 184 -15.60 -1.19 2.65
CA ILE A 184 -15.17 0.09 2.12
C ILE A 184 -13.97 0.57 2.94
N LEU A 185 -12.83 0.77 2.28
CA LEU A 185 -11.64 1.37 2.87
C LEU A 185 -11.72 2.90 2.77
N ASN A 186 -10.62 3.59 3.08
CA ASN A 186 -10.58 5.05 3.01
C ASN A 186 -10.99 5.51 1.60
N SER A 187 -11.99 6.38 1.53
CA SER A 187 -12.36 7.04 0.29
C SER A 187 -11.30 8.09 0.00
N SER A 188 -10.61 8.01 -1.13
CA SER A 188 -9.80 9.11 -1.64
C SER A 188 -10.76 10.25 -2.00
N TYR A 189 -11.05 11.10 -1.01
CA TYR A 189 -11.73 12.37 -1.18
C TYR A 189 -10.65 13.46 -1.27
N GLU A 190 -10.04 13.56 -2.45
CA GLU A 190 -9.26 14.74 -2.83
C GLU A 190 -10.18 15.60 -3.72
N PRO A 191 -10.78 16.69 -3.22
CA PRO A 191 -11.41 17.65 -4.11
C PRO A 191 -10.30 18.35 -4.91
N GLU A 192 -9.97 17.81 -6.08
CA GLU A 192 -9.16 18.54 -7.06
C GLU A 192 -9.95 19.77 -7.53
N PHE A 193 -9.72 20.91 -6.88
CA PHE A 193 -10.14 22.21 -7.38
C PHE A 193 -9.24 22.58 -8.56
N HIS A 194 -9.61 22.13 -9.76
CA HIS A 194 -9.08 22.72 -10.99
C HIS A 194 -9.95 23.90 -11.41
N GLU A 195 -9.47 25.12 -11.14
CA GLU A 195 -9.99 26.37 -11.69
C GLU A 195 -9.63 26.50 -13.17
N ASP A 196 -10.07 25.59 -14.03
CA ASP A 196 -10.40 25.92 -15.42
C ASP A 196 -10.94 24.68 -16.15
N ARG A 197 -12.01 24.87 -16.93
CA ARG A 197 -12.81 23.89 -17.70
C ARG A 197 -13.95 23.24 -16.92
N GLY A 198 -15.13 23.32 -17.53
CA GLY A 198 -16.43 23.07 -16.92
C GLY A 198 -16.58 21.74 -16.19
N MET A 199 -17.27 21.84 -15.05
CA MET A 199 -17.91 20.80 -14.24
C MET A 199 -18.01 19.41 -14.91
N ILE A 200 -16.96 18.59 -14.75
CA ILE A 200 -17.09 17.14 -14.72
C ILE A 200 -17.00 16.81 -13.23
N GLY A 201 -18.13 16.57 -12.57
CA GLY A 201 -18.13 16.18 -11.17
C GLY A 201 -17.34 14.89 -11.01
N THR A 202 -16.17 14.97 -10.39
CA THR A 202 -15.33 13.81 -10.08
C THR A 202 -16.12 12.92 -9.13
N TYR A 203 -16.50 11.72 -9.58
CA TYR A 203 -17.18 10.77 -8.71
C TYR A 203 -16.21 10.35 -7.61
N PRO A 204 -16.61 10.34 -6.32
CA PRO A 204 -15.72 9.90 -5.27
C PRO A 204 -15.26 8.47 -5.56
N GLY A 205 -13.94 8.32 -5.68
CA GLY A 205 -13.28 7.04 -5.82
C GLY A 205 -13.21 6.34 -4.46
N VAL A 206 -13.55 5.06 -4.44
CA VAL A 206 -13.65 4.28 -3.20
C VAL A 206 -12.94 2.94 -3.38
N ASP A 207 -12.02 2.63 -2.46
CA ASP A 207 -11.37 1.32 -2.42
C ASP A 207 -12.18 0.32 -1.61
N ILE A 208 -12.28 -0.90 -2.11
CA ILE A 208 -13.00 -2.01 -1.49
C ILE A 208 -12.00 -3.13 -1.25
N GLN A 209 -11.89 -3.56 0.01
CA GLN A 209 -11.24 -4.81 0.36
C GLN A 209 -12.25 -5.96 0.29
N PHE A 210 -11.97 -6.99 -0.50
CA PHE A 210 -12.81 -8.18 -0.54
C PHE A 210 -12.61 -9.03 0.71
N ALA A 211 -13.72 -9.58 1.20
CA ALA A 211 -13.67 -10.71 2.13
C ALA A 211 -13.19 -11.97 1.40
N SER A 212 -12.86 -13.02 2.16
CA SER A 212 -12.44 -14.31 1.57
C SER A 212 -13.44 -14.78 0.50
N LEU A 213 -12.93 -14.97 -0.71
CA LEU A 213 -13.68 -15.52 -1.83
C LEU A 213 -13.66 -17.05 -1.80
N PRO A 214 -14.65 -17.72 -2.41
CA PRO A 214 -14.52 -19.13 -2.77
C PRO A 214 -13.32 -19.31 -3.72
N ALA A 215 -12.54 -20.37 -3.53
CA ALA A 215 -11.31 -20.61 -4.32
C ALA A 215 -11.55 -20.64 -5.85
N SER A 216 -12.74 -21.07 -6.28
CA SER A 216 -13.14 -21.05 -7.69
C SER A 216 -13.24 -19.64 -8.26
N ASP A 217 -13.81 -18.72 -7.49
CA ASP A 217 -14.10 -17.35 -7.91
C ASP A 217 -12.84 -16.52 -7.83
N GLU A 218 -12.05 -16.71 -6.76
CA GLU A 218 -10.73 -16.13 -6.63
C GLU A 218 -9.83 -16.50 -7.82
N SER A 219 -9.78 -17.78 -8.19
CA SER A 219 -8.95 -18.25 -9.32
C SER A 219 -9.39 -17.64 -10.65
N LYS A 220 -10.70 -17.53 -10.88
CA LYS A 220 -11.27 -16.92 -12.10
C LYS A 220 -10.95 -15.43 -12.19
N ILE A 221 -11.23 -14.68 -11.13
CA ILE A 221 -10.95 -13.24 -11.07
C ILE A 221 -9.44 -13.00 -11.22
N ARG A 222 -8.61 -13.76 -10.51
CA ARG A 222 -7.15 -13.67 -10.60
C ARG A 222 -6.64 -13.94 -12.01
N ALA A 223 -7.12 -14.99 -12.66
CA ALA A 223 -6.72 -15.31 -14.03
C ALA A 223 -7.11 -14.20 -15.02
N TRP A 224 -8.34 -13.68 -14.90
CA TRP A 224 -8.80 -12.57 -15.74
C TRP A 224 -7.97 -11.30 -15.52
N VAL A 225 -7.70 -10.93 -14.27
CA VAL A 225 -6.87 -9.76 -13.93
C VAL A 225 -5.48 -9.90 -14.55
N LEU A 226 -4.82 -11.05 -14.39
CA LEU A 226 -3.49 -11.28 -14.94
C LEU A 226 -3.44 -11.20 -16.48
N GLN A 227 -4.50 -11.60 -17.17
CA GLN A 227 -4.61 -11.49 -18.63
C GLN A 227 -4.81 -10.05 -19.11
N ASN A 228 -5.37 -9.18 -18.28
CA ASN A 228 -5.69 -7.79 -18.59
C ASN A 228 -4.72 -6.78 -17.96
N LEU A 229 -3.61 -7.23 -17.37
CA LEU A 229 -2.54 -6.34 -16.94
C LEU A 229 -1.84 -5.71 -18.16
N PRO A 230 -1.40 -4.44 -18.06
CA PRO A 230 -0.57 -3.83 -19.09
C PRO A 230 0.69 -4.67 -19.31
N ARG A 231 1.08 -4.87 -20.57
CA ARG A 231 2.29 -5.65 -20.89
C ARG A 231 3.52 -4.80 -20.55
N ALA A 232 4.61 -5.45 -20.17
CA ALA A 232 5.86 -4.76 -19.81
C ALA A 232 6.44 -3.88 -20.93
N THR A 233 5.97 -4.08 -22.17
CA THR A 233 6.35 -3.30 -23.36
C THR A 233 5.55 -2.00 -23.54
N ASP A 234 4.49 -1.80 -22.74
CA ASP A 234 3.59 -0.63 -22.80
C ASP A 234 3.86 0.38 -21.67
N LEU A 235 4.88 0.15 -20.84
CA LEU A 235 5.33 1.11 -19.82
C LEU A 235 6.29 2.12 -20.46
N PRO A 236 6.08 3.43 -20.27
CA PRO A 236 6.89 4.49 -20.87
C PRO A 236 8.34 4.52 -20.35
#